data_AF-A0A357MYG4-F1
#
_entry.id   AF-A0A357MYG4-F1
#
_cell.length_a   1.000
_cell.length_b   1.000
_cell.length_c   1.000
_cell.angle_alpha   90.00
_cell.angle_beta   90.00
_cell.angle_gamma   90.00
#
_symmetry.space_group_name_H-M   'P 1'
#
loop_
_entity.id
_entity.type
_entity.pdbx_description
1 polymer ?
#
loop_
_entity_poly.entity_id
_entity_poly.type
_entity_poly.pdbx_seq_one_letter_code
_entity_poly.pdbx_strand_id
1 'polypeptide(L)'
;MSMKQQLTDDMKAAMKAGEKHKLGVIRLINAAIKQKEVDERVELDDTAVIAVLDKMVKQRKDSVTQFVAADREDLAEIERAEIVVIEAYLPAKMGEAEIVAAIQAA
;
A
#
# COMPACT_ATOMS: atom_id res chain seq x y z
N MET A 1 -3.53 -2.30 18.44
CA MET A 1 -4.52 -2.71 17.42
C MET A 1 -3.73 -3.30 16.28
N SER A 2 -4.13 -4.44 15.70
CA SER A 2 -3.43 -5.00 14.52
C SER A 2 -3.68 -4.13 13.28
N MET A 3 -2.78 -4.20 12.31
CA MET A 3 -2.88 -3.40 11.09
C MET A 3 -4.09 -3.79 10.24
N LYS A 4 -4.45 -5.08 10.23
CA LYS A 4 -5.70 -5.56 9.60
C LYS A 4 -6.96 -4.95 10.25
N GLN A 5 -6.95 -4.78 11.57
CA GLN A 5 -8.07 -4.16 12.28
C GLN A 5 -8.14 -2.65 11.95
N GLN A 6 -7.00 -1.95 11.93
CA GLN A 6 -6.93 -0.55 11.53
C GLN A 6 -7.48 -0.33 10.11
N LEU A 7 -7.06 -1.14 9.13
CA LEU A 7 -7.55 -1.07 7.75
C LEU A 7 -9.06 -1.29 7.65
N THR A 8 -9.61 -2.18 8.48
CA THR A 8 -11.06 -2.43 8.53
C THR A 8 -11.83 -1.23 9.09
N ASP A 9 -11.29 -0.60 10.13
CA ASP A 9 -11.94 0.54 10.78
C ASP A 9 -11.82 1.81 9.92
N ASP A 10 -10.67 2.04 9.28
CA ASP A 10 -10.48 3.13 8.33
C ASP A 10 -11.35 2.98 7.08
N MET A 11 -11.59 1.76 6.61
CA MET A 11 -12.55 1.50 5.53
C MET A 11 -13.95 1.98 5.91
N LYS A 12 -14.41 1.68 7.13
CA LYS A 12 -15.72 2.12 7.63
C LYS A 12 -15.76 3.64 7.79
N ALA A 13 -14.69 4.24 8.31
CA ALA A 13 -14.57 5.68 8.44
C ALA A 13 -14.64 6.39 7.09
N ALA A 14 -13.85 5.94 6.10
CA ALA A 14 -13.85 6.47 4.74
C ALA A 14 -15.22 6.31 4.05
N MET A 15 -15.91 5.19 4.28
CA MET A 15 -17.28 4.98 3.81
C MET A 15 -18.26 6.00 4.40
N LYS A 16 -18.20 6.23 5.72
CA LYS A 16 -19.08 7.19 6.41
C LYS A 16 -18.78 8.63 6.00
N ALA A 17 -17.51 8.96 5.76
CA ALA A 17 -17.05 10.28 5.35
C ALA A 17 -17.24 10.57 3.85
N GLY A 18 -17.59 9.56 3.04
CA GLY A 18 -17.73 9.72 1.59
C GLY A 18 -16.40 9.88 0.85
N GLU A 19 -15.28 9.46 1.45
CA GLU A 19 -13.93 9.54 0.89
C GLU A 19 -13.71 8.45 -0.17
N LYS A 20 -14.38 8.59 -1.32
CA LYS A 20 -14.47 7.54 -2.35
C LYS A 20 -13.11 6.99 -2.80
N HIS A 21 -12.12 7.88 -3.02
CA HIS A 21 -10.79 7.47 -3.46
C HIS A 21 -10.09 6.63 -2.38
N LYS A 22 -9.97 7.14 -1.15
CA LYS A 22 -9.38 6.42 -0.02
C LYS A 22 -10.09 5.09 0.25
N LEU A 23 -11.42 5.09 0.23
CA LEU A 23 -12.24 3.89 0.37
C LEU A 23 -11.92 2.82 -0.69
N GLY A 24 -11.75 3.25 -1.95
CA GLY A 24 -11.37 2.38 -3.06
C GLY A 24 -10.02 1.71 -2.79
N VAL A 25 -9.01 2.50 -2.43
CA VAL A 25 -7.66 1.99 -2.15
C VAL A 25 -7.64 1.06 -0.94
N ILE A 26 -8.31 1.40 0.16
CA ILE A 26 -8.38 0.53 1.34
C ILE A 26 -9.05 -0.82 1.01
N ARG A 27 -10.08 -0.82 0.13
CA ARG A 27 -10.70 -2.07 -0.34
C ARG A 27 -9.75 -2.92 -1.17
N LEU A 28 -8.94 -2.30 -2.03
CA LEU A 28 -7.91 -3.00 -2.80
C LEU A 28 -6.84 -3.60 -1.88
N ILE A 29 -6.42 -2.87 -0.85
CA ILE A 29 -5.51 -3.36 0.19
C ILE A 29 -6.10 -4.60 0.88
N ASN A 30 -7.33 -4.50 1.40
CA ASN A 30 -7.98 -5.61 2.09
C ASN A 30 -8.17 -6.83 1.17
N ALA A 31 -8.46 -6.61 -0.11
CA ALA A 31 -8.55 -7.68 -1.09
C ALA A 31 -7.20 -8.36 -1.33
N ALA A 32 -6.10 -7.61 -1.44
CA ALA A 32 -4.77 -8.16 -1.63
C ALA A 32 -4.29 -8.98 -0.42
N ILE A 33 -4.55 -8.50 0.79
CA ILE A 33 -4.31 -9.23 2.04
C ILE A 33 -5.10 -10.54 2.03
N LYS A 34 -6.41 -10.46 1.74
CA LYS A 34 -7.27 -11.63 1.75
C LYS A 34 -6.88 -12.67 0.70
N GLN A 35 -6.51 -12.21 -0.49
CA GLN A 35 -6.02 -13.07 -1.57
C GLN A 35 -4.81 -13.88 -1.10
N LYS A 36 -3.82 -13.21 -0.49
CA LYS A 36 -2.62 -13.88 0.02
C LYS A 36 -2.94 -14.89 1.13
N GLU A 37 -3.81 -14.55 2.08
CA GLU A 37 -4.26 -15.49 3.12
C GLU A 37 -4.93 -16.74 2.52
N VAL A 38 -5.73 -16.58 1.47
CA VAL A 38 -6.40 -17.70 0.79
C VAL A 38 -5.41 -18.56 0.02
N ASP A 39 -4.52 -17.94 -0.74
CA ASP A 39 -3.53 -18.63 -1.57
C ASP A 39 -2.54 -19.43 -0.73
N GLU A 40 -2.06 -18.83 0.36
CA GLU A 40 -1.05 -19.44 1.25
C GLU A 40 -1.69 -20.25 2.40
N ARG A 41 -3.01 -20.16 2.59
CA ARG A 41 -3.77 -20.78 3.69
C ARG A 41 -3.22 -20.42 5.08
N VAL A 42 -2.86 -19.15 5.25
CA VAL A 42 -2.32 -18.60 6.50
C VAL A 42 -3.13 -17.38 6.92
N GLU A 43 -2.99 -16.99 8.18
CA GLU A 43 -3.39 -15.66 8.63
C GLU A 43 -2.16 -14.75 8.60
N LEU A 44 -2.28 -13.57 7.97
CA LEU A 44 -1.16 -12.63 7.93
C LEU A 44 -1.06 -11.85 9.24
N ASP A 45 0.16 -11.82 9.79
CA ASP A 45 0.54 -10.86 10.82
C ASP A 45 0.87 -9.48 10.22
N ASP A 46 1.13 -8.50 11.08
CA ASP A 46 1.37 -7.13 10.63
C ASP A 46 2.62 -7.03 9.73
N THR A 47 3.65 -7.84 9.98
CA THR A 47 4.86 -7.89 9.14
C THR A 47 4.55 -8.37 7.73
N ALA A 48 3.77 -9.44 7.61
CA ALA A 48 3.38 -9.98 6.32
C ALA A 48 2.40 -9.05 5.57
N VAL A 49 1.56 -8.31 6.30
CA VAL A 49 0.72 -7.26 5.69
C VAL A 49 1.59 -6.10 5.17
N ILE A 50 2.61 -5.65 5.91
CA ILE A 50 3.57 -4.64 5.41
C ILE A 50 4.18 -5.10 4.09
N ALA A 51 4.60 -6.36 3.99
CA ALA A 51 5.16 -6.92 2.76
C ALA A 51 4.14 -6.90 1.58
N VAL A 52 2.85 -7.09 1.84
CA VAL A 52 1.79 -6.94 0.82
C VAL A 52 1.69 -5.49 0.38
N LEU A 53 1.65 -4.53 1.31
CA LEU A 53 1.57 -3.10 1.00
C LEU A 53 2.79 -2.61 0.22
N ASP A 54 3.99 -3.04 0.59
CA ASP A 54 5.23 -2.73 -0.15
C ASP A 54 5.17 -3.24 -1.59
N LYS A 55 4.68 -4.47 -1.79
CA LYS A 55 4.46 -5.02 -3.13
C LYS A 55 3.45 -4.19 -3.91
N MET A 56 2.36 -3.76 -3.29
CA MET A 56 1.38 -2.89 -3.93
C MET A 56 2.01 -1.56 -4.36
N VAL A 57 2.73 -0.87 -3.47
CA VAL A 57 3.43 0.39 -3.81
C VAL A 57 4.37 0.19 -5.00
N LYS A 58 5.15 -0.90 -5.01
CA LYS A 58 6.04 -1.21 -6.14
C LYS A 58 5.28 -1.37 -7.46
N GLN A 59 4.19 -2.15 -7.45
CA GLN A 59 3.36 -2.35 -8.65
C GLN A 59 2.81 -1.02 -9.19
N ARG A 60 2.37 -0.11 -8.31
CA ARG A 60 1.90 1.22 -8.74
C ARG A 60 3.04 2.09 -9.28
N LYS A 61 4.23 2.07 -8.68
CA LYS A 61 5.41 2.79 -9.22
C LYS A 61 5.81 2.28 -10.61
N ASP A 62 5.71 0.97 -10.82
CA ASP A 62 5.91 0.35 -12.13
C ASP A 62 4.82 0.80 -13.12
N SER A 63 3.53 0.81 -12.72
CA SER A 63 2.42 1.34 -13.54
C SER A 63 2.61 2.81 -13.90
N VAL A 64 3.00 3.68 -12.95
CA VAL A 64 3.29 5.10 -13.20
C VAL A 64 4.32 5.24 -14.30
N THR A 65 5.42 4.50 -14.21
CA THR A 65 6.50 4.54 -15.20
C THR A 65 5.99 4.15 -16.59
N GLN A 66 5.16 3.11 -16.67
CA GLN A 66 4.57 2.65 -17.93
C GLN A 66 3.56 3.64 -18.51
N PHE A 67 2.71 4.26 -17.68
CA PHE A 67 1.72 5.23 -18.13
C PHE A 67 2.37 6.53 -18.60
N VAL A 68 3.38 7.03 -17.89
CA VAL A 68 4.17 8.19 -18.32
C VAL A 68 4.85 7.91 -19.67
N ALA A 69 5.45 6.73 -19.83
CA ALA A 69 6.09 6.34 -21.10
C ALA A 69 5.09 6.19 -22.27
N ALA A 70 3.80 6.05 -21.99
CA ALA A 70 2.72 5.94 -22.96
C ALA A 70 1.91 7.24 -23.14
N ASP A 71 2.40 8.38 -22.63
CA ASP A 71 1.70 9.68 -22.62
C ASP A 71 0.29 9.63 -21.97
N ARG A 72 0.12 8.75 -20.96
CA ARG A 72 -1.13 8.57 -20.19
C ARG A 72 -1.02 9.16 -18.78
N GLU A 73 -0.75 10.45 -18.71
CA GLU A 73 -0.60 11.16 -17.43
C GLU A 73 -1.85 11.05 -16.53
N ASP A 74 -3.04 10.99 -17.15
CA ASP A 74 -4.31 10.78 -16.45
C ASP A 74 -4.33 9.50 -15.60
N LEU A 75 -3.71 8.42 -16.09
CA LEU A 75 -3.59 7.16 -15.38
C LEU A 75 -2.43 7.17 -14.39
N ALA A 76 -1.31 7.82 -14.73
CA ALA A 76 -0.17 7.97 -13.83
C ALA A 76 -0.58 8.71 -12.54
N GLU A 77 -1.37 9.78 -12.64
CA GLU A 77 -1.84 10.53 -11.48
C GLU A 77 -2.78 9.72 -10.58
N ILE A 78 -3.59 8.83 -11.14
CA ILE A 78 -4.40 7.88 -10.36
C ILE A 78 -3.48 6.98 -9.53
N GLU A 79 -2.47 6.37 -10.17
CA GLU A 79 -1.53 5.48 -9.48
C GLU A 79 -0.72 6.20 -8.40
N ARG A 80 -0.28 7.44 -8.65
CA ARG A 80 0.39 8.29 -7.64
C ARG A 80 -0.51 8.56 -6.44
N ALA A 81 -1.78 8.88 -6.68
CA ALA A 81 -2.73 9.11 -5.61
C ALA A 81 -2.97 7.84 -4.77
N GLU A 82 -3.04 6.67 -5.42
CA GLU A 82 -3.12 5.39 -4.69
C GLU A 82 -1.88 5.12 -3.83
N ILE A 83 -0.67 5.40 -4.35
CA ILE A 83 0.59 5.24 -3.61
C ILE A 83 0.55 6.02 -2.30
N VAL A 84 0.10 7.28 -2.32
CA VAL A 84 0.01 8.13 -1.12
C VAL A 84 -0.87 7.50 -0.05
N VAL A 85 -2.02 6.91 -0.45
CA VAL A 85 -2.92 6.26 0.50
C VAL A 85 -2.30 4.97 1.07
N ILE A 86 -1.59 4.19 0.27
CA ILE A 86 -0.93 2.95 0.73
C ILE A 86 0.25 3.27 1.66
N GLU A 87 1.07 4.26 1.30
CA GLU A 87 2.24 4.68 2.09
C GLU A 87 1.86 5.21 3.48
N ALA A 88 0.63 5.71 3.67
CA ALA A 88 0.12 6.10 4.98
C ALA A 88 -0.01 4.93 5.99
N TYR A 89 0.00 3.68 5.52
CA TYR A 89 -0.05 2.47 6.35
C TYR A 89 1.32 1.80 6.51
N LEU A 90 2.34 2.26 5.78
CA LEU A 90 3.68 1.73 5.92
C LEU A 90 4.41 2.45 7.05
N PRO A 91 5.30 1.77 7.79
CA PRO A 91 6.25 2.46 8.65
C PRO A 91 6.99 3.51 7.82
N ALA A 92 7.30 4.67 8.43
CA ALA A 92 8.14 5.67 7.79
C ALA A 92 9.38 4.96 7.22
N LYS A 93 9.52 4.95 5.90
CA LYS A 93 10.68 4.34 5.28
C LYS A 93 11.88 5.14 5.74
N MET A 94 12.76 4.50 6.50
CA MET A 94 14.11 5.02 6.68
C MET A 94 14.62 5.31 5.26
N GLY A 95 15.09 6.53 5.04
CA GLY A 95 15.56 6.92 3.70
C GLY A 95 16.63 5.92 3.24
N GLU A 96 16.80 5.72 1.93
CA GLU A 96 17.87 4.84 1.41
C GLU A 96 19.23 5.12 2.08
N ALA A 97 19.50 6.39 2.40
CA ALA A 97 20.68 6.83 3.14
C ALA A 97 20.77 6.26 4.57
N GLU A 98 19.65 6.17 5.30
CA GLU A 98 19.57 5.62 6.65
C GLU A 98 19.66 4.09 6.64
N ILE A 99 19.16 3.43 5.58
CA ILE A 99 19.30 1.98 5.39
C ILE A 99 20.76 1.61 5.12
N VAL A 100 21.46 2.36 4.24
CA VAL A 100 22.90 2.14 3.99
C VAL A 100 23.73 2.41 5.25
N ALA A 101 23.41 3.46 6.00
CA ALA A 101 24.09 3.76 7.27
C ALA A 101 23.88 2.66 8.32
N ALA A 102 22.67 2.09 8.42
CA ALA A 102 22.39 0.98 9.34
C ALA A 102 23.13 -0.31 8.97
N ILE A 103 23.31 -0.59 7.67
CA ILE A 103 24.09 -1.75 7.18
C ILE A 103 25.60 -1.55 7.41
N GLN A 104 26.12 -0.32 7.32
CA GLN A 104 27.53 -0.01 7.57
C GLN A 104 27.91 0.05 9.05
N ALA A 105 26.93 0.20 9.95
CA ALA A 105 27.13 0.23 11.40
C ALA A 105 27.11 -1.17 12.06
N ALA A 106 26.86 -2.24 11.29
CA ALA A 106 26.87 -3.64 11.71
C ALA A 106 28.13 -4.35 11.23
#